data_AF-A0A7C1DG78-F1
#
_entry.id   AF-A0A7C1DG78-F1
#
_cell.length_a   1.000
_cell.length_b   1.000
_cell.length_c   1.000
_cell.angle_alpha   90.00
_cell.angle_beta   90.00
_cell.angle_gamma   90.00
#
_symmetry.space_group_name_H-M   'P 1'
#
loop_
_entity.id
_entity.type
_entity.pdbx_description
1 polymer ?
#
loop_
_entity_poly.entity_id
_entity_poly.type
_entity_poly.pdbx_seq_one_letter_code
_entity_poly.pdbx_strand_id
1 'polypeptide(L)' 'AIQEFVEAYTPHAKPFVWRKREVKGSQLRNTISNLCN' A
#
# COMPACT_ATOMS: atom_id res chain seq x y z
N ALA A 1 11.35 2.03 -18.41
CA ALA A 1 10.63 2.46 -17.20
C ALA A 1 9.58 1.45 -16.75
N ILE A 2 8.34 1.43 -17.28
CA ILE A 2 7.29 0.52 -16.78
C ILE A 2 7.62 -0.95 -17.09
N GLN A 3 8.12 -1.23 -18.29
CA GLN A 3 8.50 -2.59 -18.70
C GLN A 3 9.56 -3.22 -17.77
N GLU A 4 10.62 -2.47 -17.48
CA GLU A 4 11.71 -2.89 -16.57
C GLU A 4 11.20 -3.16 -15.16
N PHE A 5 10.26 -2.34 -14.67
CA PHE A 5 9.62 -2.56 -13.38
C PHE A 5 8.79 -3.86 -13.36
N VAL A 6 8.01 -4.11 -14.42
CA VAL A 6 7.22 -5.34 -14.53
C VAL A 6 8.14 -6.55 -14.57
N GLU A 7 9.22 -6.52 -15.35
CA GLU A 7 10.17 -7.63 -15.44
C GLU A 7 10.90 -7.91 -14.13
N ALA A 8 11.30 -6.88 -13.39
CA ALA A 8 12.01 -7.04 -12.12
C ALA A 8 11.13 -7.60 -10.99
N TYR A 9 9.84 -7.25 -10.94
CA TYR A 9 8.98 -7.50 -9.77
C TYR A 9 7.87 -8.53 -9.97
N THR A 10 7.54 -8.89 -11.22
CA THR A 10 6.47 -9.87 -11.54
C THR A 10 6.84 -11.36 -11.36
N PRO A 11 8.10 -11.83 -11.52
CA PRO A 11 8.42 -13.28 -11.55
C PRO A 11 7.93 -14.10 -10.35
N HIS A 12 7.83 -13.47 -9.17
CA HIS A 12 7.32 -14.08 -7.94
C HIS A 12 6.23 -13.23 -7.27
N ALA A 13 5.60 -12.32 -8.02
CA ALA A 13 4.54 -11.48 -7.50
C ALA A 13 3.37 -12.35 -7.03
N LYS A 14 3.01 -12.21 -5.75
CA LYS A 14 1.83 -12.89 -5.22
C LYS A 14 0.57 -12.17 -5.75
N PRO A 15 -0.52 -12.91 -6.02
CA PRO A 15 -1.79 -12.31 -6.36
C PRO A 15 -2.18 -11.27 -5.31
N PHE A 16 -2.69 -10.12 -5.78
CA PHE A 16 -3.18 -9.09 -4.87
C PHE A 16 -4.39 -9.65 -4.10
N VAL A 17 -4.30 -9.65 -2.77
CA VAL A 17 -5.41 -10.08 -1.92
C VAL A 17 -6.10 -8.85 -1.38
N TRP A 18 -7.37 -8.67 -1.74
CA TRP A 18 -8.18 -7.61 -1.15
C TRP A 18 -8.41 -7.92 0.33
N ARG A 19 -7.82 -7.11 1.21
CA ARG A 19 -8.01 -7.24 2.66
C ARG A 19 -8.77 -6.02 3.17
N LYS A 20 -9.94 -6.28 3.78
CA LYS A 20 -10.62 -5.25 4.56
C LYS A 20 -9.74 -4.89 5.74
N ARG A 21 -9.29 -3.63 5.80
CA ARG A 21 -8.50 -3.12 6.91
C ARG A 21 -9.46 -2.46 7.90
N GLU A 22 -9.54 -3.00 9.11
CA GLU A 22 -10.19 -2.28 10.21
C GLU A 22 -9.27 -1.15 10.65
N VAL A 23 -9.69 0.08 10.41
CA VAL A 23 -8.94 1.25 10.84
C VAL A 23 -9.49 1.68 12.20
N LYS A 24 -8.66 1.57 13.24
CA LYS A 24 -8.98 2.14 14.55
C LYS A 24 -8.97 3.66 14.43
N GLY A 25 -9.90 4.37 15.09
CA GLY A 25 -10.04 5.83 14.95
C GLY A 25 -8.76 6.63 15.25
N SER A 26 -7.87 6.10 16.10
CA SER A 26 -6.53 6.66 16.35
C SER A 26 -5.62 6.65 15.12
N GLN A 27 -5.74 5.65 14.25
CA GLN A 27 -4.96 5.54 13.04
C GLN A 27 -5.36 6.59 12.00
N LEU A 28 -6.65 6.95 11.90
CA LEU A 28 -7.08 8.08 11.07
C LEU A 28 -6.49 9.40 11.57
N ARG A 29 -6.55 9.64 12.89
CA ARG A 29 -5.98 10.87 13.50
C ARG A 29 -4.47 10.99 13.26
N ASN A 30 -3.74 9.89 13.43
CA ASN A 30 -2.29 9.86 13.21
C ASN A 30 -1.95 10.07 11.72
N THR A 31 -2.71 9.46 10.80
CA THR A 31 -2.52 9.65 9.36
C THR A 31 -2.76 11.09 8.94
N ILE A 32 -3.85 11.72 9.41
CA ILE A 32 -4.13 13.13 9.09
C ILE A 32 -3.00 14.03 9.60
N SER A 33 -2.53 13.80 10.83
CA SER A 33 -1.43 14.58 11.40
C SER A 33 -0.13 14.45 10.58
N ASN A 34 0.15 13.26 10.04
CA ASN A 34 1.32 13.02 9.19
C ASN A 34 1.19 13.65 7.79
N LEU A 35 -0.04 13.82 7.28
CA LEU A 35 -0.31 14.48 5.99
C LEU A 35 -0.32 16.01 6.08
N CYS A 36 -0.39 16.55 7.30
CA CYS A 36 -0.39 17.99 7.56
C CYS A 36 0.99 18.51 8.00
N ASN A 37 2.04 17.69 7.92
CA ASN A 37 3.45 18.06 8.09
C ASN A 37 4.18 17.96 6.76
#